data_AF-A0A4V1LGZ3-F1
#
_entry.id   AF-A0A4V1LGZ3-F1
#
_cell.length_a   1.000
_cell.length_b   1.000
_cell.length_c   1.000
_cell.angle_alpha   90.00
_cell.angle_beta   90.00
_cell.angle_gamma   90.00
#
_symmetry.space_group_name_H-M   'P 1'
#
loop_
_entity.id
_entity.type
_entity.pdbx_description
1 polymer ?
#
loop_
_entity_poly.entity_id
_entity_poly.type
_entity_poly.pdbx_seq_one_letter_code
_entity_poly.pdbx_strand_id
1 'polypeptide(L)'
;MAHLWDSFLDEIGLDKVDREIANITTLIEEPSGEPKEQVLDEIFDFVKRLYGDEKCTILWWDGKTIPSTKIVSKDDIGYLQNLWSRIAGNYLLFLPITFDESKINVEDEEKFIGRILVLYSHLILKSPDAYEILYFKIKKNKTLIN
;
A
#
# COMPACT_ATOMS: atom_id res chain seq x y z
N MET A 1 -1.11 -23.17 -4.43
CA MET A 1 -0.82 -22.70 -3.06
C MET A 1 -1.70 -21.50 -2.86
N ALA A 2 -2.54 -21.46 -1.81
CA ALA A 2 -3.20 -20.22 -1.44
C ALA A 2 -2.09 -19.21 -1.10
N HIS A 3 -2.10 -18.02 -1.70
CA HIS A 3 -1.08 -17.03 -1.42
C HIS A 3 -1.23 -16.62 0.06
N LEU A 4 -0.13 -16.55 0.80
CA LEU A 4 -0.12 -16.28 2.25
C LEU A 4 -0.98 -15.05 2.63
N TRP A 5 -1.10 -14.10 1.72
CA TRP A 5 -1.84 -12.86 1.87
C TRP A 5 -3.31 -12.92 1.45
N ASP A 6 -3.79 -13.99 0.80
CA ASP A 6 -5.19 -14.07 0.35
C ASP A 6 -6.19 -13.96 1.51
N SER A 7 -5.80 -14.42 2.71
CA SER A 7 -6.59 -14.26 3.94
C SER A 7 -6.60 -12.83 4.47
N PHE A 8 -5.56 -12.03 4.18
CA PHE A 8 -5.50 -10.63 4.58
C PHE A 8 -6.61 -9.80 3.91
N LEU A 9 -7.08 -10.20 2.72
CA LEU A 9 -8.26 -9.56 2.11
C LEU A 9 -9.53 -9.71 2.96
N ASP A 10 -9.61 -10.73 3.81
CA ASP A 10 -10.73 -10.93 4.73
C ASP A 10 -10.59 -10.09 6.01
N GLU A 11 -9.38 -9.61 6.30
CA GLU A 11 -9.04 -8.83 7.49
C GLU A 11 -9.18 -7.31 7.26
N ILE A 12 -8.92 -6.84 6.04
CA ILE A 12 -8.99 -5.40 5.70
C ILE A 12 -10.41 -4.83 5.56
N GLY A 13 -11.45 -5.60 5.92
CA GLY A 13 -12.82 -5.09 6.00
C GLY A 13 -13.47 -4.70 4.67
N LEU A 14 -13.13 -5.40 3.57
CA LEU A 14 -13.89 -5.32 2.32
C LEU A 14 -15.30 -5.88 2.50
N ASP A 15 -16.27 -5.32 1.79
CA ASP A 15 -17.57 -5.99 1.67
C ASP A 15 -17.45 -7.22 0.76
N LYS A 16 -18.49 -8.07 0.75
CA LYS A 16 -18.49 -9.30 -0.02
C LYS A 16 -18.25 -9.07 -1.52
N VAL A 17 -18.82 -7.99 -2.08
CA VAL A 17 -18.74 -7.71 -3.51
C VAL A 17 -17.33 -7.29 -3.88
N ASP A 18 -16.76 -6.32 -3.16
CA ASP A 18 -15.38 -5.84 -3.36
C ASP A 18 -14.37 -6.96 -3.14
N ARG A 19 -14.60 -7.82 -2.14
CA ARG A 19 -13.76 -8.98 -1.83
C ARG A 19 -13.68 -9.99 -2.97
N GLU A 20 -14.79 -10.28 -3.64
CA GLU A 20 -14.86 -11.25 -4.76
C GLU A 20 -14.06 -10.78 -6.00
N ILE A 21 -13.84 -9.47 -6.13
CA ILE A 21 -13.11 -8.85 -7.24
C ILE A 21 -11.74 -8.30 -6.84
N ALA A 22 -11.34 -8.47 -5.57
CA ALA A 22 -10.06 -8.09 -5.04
C ALA A 22 -9.02 -9.19 -5.24
N ASN A 23 -7.78 -8.79 -5.53
CA ASN A 23 -6.64 -9.69 -5.59
C ASN A 23 -5.40 -9.04 -4.99
N ILE A 24 -4.53 -9.88 -4.40
CA ILE A 24 -3.20 -9.51 -3.93
C ILE A 24 -2.17 -10.19 -4.82
N THR A 25 -1.07 -9.51 -5.08
CA THR A 25 0.08 -10.08 -5.79
C THR A 25 1.35 -9.56 -5.14
N THR A 26 2.28 -10.46 -4.80
CA THR A 26 3.62 -10.05 -4.37
C THR A 26 4.36 -9.45 -5.56
N LEU A 27 4.71 -8.17 -5.46
CA LEU A 27 5.51 -7.46 -6.46
C LEU A 27 6.99 -7.77 -6.31
N ILE A 28 7.49 -7.73 -5.08
CA ILE A 28 8.91 -7.86 -4.74
C ILE A 28 9.02 -8.66 -3.44
N GLU A 29 9.94 -9.63 -3.42
CA GLU A 29 10.40 -10.30 -2.21
C GLU A 29 11.75 -9.69 -1.80
N GLU A 30 11.85 -9.13 -0.60
CA GLU A 30 13.07 -8.58 0.00
C GLU A 30 13.40 -9.31 1.30
N PRO A 31 14.00 -10.51 1.23
CA PRO A 31 14.20 -11.38 2.39
C PRO A 31 15.16 -10.81 3.44
N SER A 32 15.87 -9.72 3.14
CA SER A 32 16.73 -9.05 4.13
C SER A 32 15.95 -8.17 5.10
N GLY A 33 14.70 -7.81 4.79
CA GLY A 33 13.89 -6.88 5.59
C GLY A 33 14.32 -5.41 5.49
N GLU A 34 15.47 -5.13 4.86
CA GLU A 34 15.97 -3.79 4.58
C GLU A 34 16.00 -3.54 3.08
N PRO A 35 15.32 -2.50 2.56
CA PRO A 35 15.21 -2.31 1.13
C PRO A 35 16.53 -1.79 0.58
N LYS A 36 17.09 -2.53 -0.38
CA LYS A 36 18.16 -2.00 -1.23
C LYS A 36 17.62 -0.83 -2.05
N GLU A 37 18.51 0.09 -2.41
CA GLU A 37 18.17 1.22 -3.28
C GLU A 37 17.48 0.78 -4.58
N GLN A 38 17.95 -0.31 -5.19
CA GLN A 38 17.34 -0.91 -6.38
C GLN A 38 15.87 -1.32 -6.18
N VAL A 39 15.52 -1.86 -5.00
CA VAL A 39 14.13 -2.22 -4.68
C VAL A 39 13.25 -0.98 -4.58
N LEU A 40 13.75 0.09 -3.96
CA LEU A 40 13.01 1.36 -3.87
C LEU A 40 12.84 1.99 -5.25
N ASP A 41 13.86 1.92 -6.10
CA ASP A 41 13.78 2.35 -7.50
C ASP A 41 12.69 1.60 -8.27
N GLU A 42 12.63 0.28 -8.13
CA GLU A 42 11.59 -0.55 -8.77
C GLU A 42 10.18 -0.20 -8.27
N ILE A 43 10.03 0.09 -6.96
CA ILE A 43 8.77 0.57 -6.39
C ILE A 43 8.39 1.92 -7.03
N PHE A 44 9.32 2.86 -7.15
CA PHE A 44 9.03 4.15 -7.79
C PHE A 44 8.68 4.01 -9.28
N ASP A 45 9.35 3.12 -10.00
CA ASP A 45 9.01 2.83 -11.41
C ASP A 45 7.61 2.18 -11.52
N PHE A 46 7.21 1.37 -10.55
CA PHE A 46 5.86 0.81 -10.48
C PHE A 46 4.82 1.88 -10.12
N VAL A 47 5.09 2.73 -9.13
CA VAL A 47 4.30 3.91 -8.76
C VAL A 47 4.05 4.81 -9.96
N LYS A 48 5.10 5.15 -10.72
CA LYS A 48 5.00 5.98 -11.92
C LYS A 48 4.11 5.35 -12.98
N ARG A 49 4.20 4.04 -13.19
CA ARG A 49 3.32 3.31 -14.11
C ARG A 49 1.88 3.23 -13.62
N LEU A 50 1.67 3.11 -12.32
CA LEU A 50 0.35 2.90 -11.72
C LEU A 50 -0.43 4.21 -11.59
N TYR A 51 0.20 5.27 -11.09
CA TYR A 51 -0.45 6.56 -10.79
C TYR A 51 -0.14 7.65 -11.81
N GLY A 52 0.90 7.50 -12.63
CA GLY A 52 1.31 8.49 -13.64
C GLY A 52 2.23 9.59 -13.12
N ASP A 53 2.61 9.55 -11.84
CA ASP A 53 3.43 10.57 -11.16
C ASP A 53 4.82 10.04 -10.77
N GLU A 54 5.82 10.91 -10.80
CA GLU A 54 7.18 10.60 -10.33
C GLU A 54 7.32 10.69 -8.80
N LYS A 55 6.26 11.17 -8.14
CA LYS A 55 6.15 11.28 -6.69
C LYS A 55 4.96 10.47 -6.21
N CYS A 56 4.99 10.06 -4.96
CA CYS A 56 3.85 9.43 -4.30
C CYS A 56 3.72 9.92 -2.86
N THR A 57 2.53 9.76 -2.31
CA THR A 57 2.30 9.90 -0.87
C THR A 57 2.59 8.57 -0.23
N ILE A 58 3.53 8.54 0.72
CA ILE A 58 3.67 7.41 1.62
C ILE A 58 2.82 7.62 2.87
N LEU A 59 2.32 6.51 3.42
CA LEU A 59 1.49 6.49 4.61
C LEU A 59 1.95 5.35 5.54
N TRP A 60 2.12 5.63 6.82
CA TRP A 60 2.49 4.63 7.84
C TRP A 60 1.91 4.97 9.21
N TRP A 61 1.80 3.96 10.07
CA TRP A 61 1.47 4.12 11.48
C TRP A 61 2.73 3.95 12.33
N ASP A 62 2.90 4.82 13.33
CA ASP A 62 3.99 4.78 14.29
C ASP A 62 3.47 4.58 15.72
N GLY A 63 2.49 3.67 15.86
CA GLY A 63 1.78 3.40 17.12
C GLY A 63 0.73 4.46 17.49
N LYS A 64 0.34 5.30 16.53
CA LYS A 64 -0.74 6.30 16.68
C LYS A 64 -1.97 5.86 15.90
N THR A 65 -3.15 6.31 16.33
CA THR A 65 -4.42 6.09 15.62
C THR A 65 -4.49 6.83 14.28
N ILE A 66 -3.81 7.98 14.19
CA ILE A 66 -3.74 8.79 12.96
C ILE A 66 -2.45 8.46 12.22
N PRO A 67 -2.52 8.04 10.95
CA PRO A 67 -1.32 7.74 10.19
C PRO A 67 -0.50 9.00 9.92
N SER A 68 0.80 8.82 9.79
CA SER A 68 1.70 9.85 9.26
C SER A 68 1.75 9.75 7.73
N THR A 69 1.86 10.91 7.07
CA THR A 69 1.99 10.97 5.60
C THR A 69 3.15 11.86 5.18
N LYS A 70 3.74 11.54 4.02
CA LYS A 70 4.77 12.38 3.39
C LYS A 70 4.77 12.16 1.89
N ILE A 71 4.92 13.22 1.10
CA ILE A 71 5.19 13.10 -0.34
C ILE A 71 6.68 12.81 -0.52
N VAL A 72 6.99 11.76 -1.28
CA VAL A 72 8.35 11.29 -1.55
C VAL A 72 8.57 11.03 -3.04
N SER A 73 9.84 11.00 -3.43
CA SER A 73 10.34 10.75 -4.78
C SER A 73 11.63 9.91 -4.72
N LYS A 74 12.22 9.60 -5.88
CA LYS A 74 13.52 8.90 -5.94
C LYS A 74 14.63 9.65 -5.18
N ASP A 75 14.55 10.97 -5.09
CA ASP A 75 15.52 11.78 -4.32
C ASP A 75 15.42 11.52 -2.80
N ASP A 76 14.34 10.89 -2.32
CA ASP A 76 14.08 10.59 -0.92
C ASP A 76 14.44 9.14 -0.53
N ILE A 77 15.17 8.39 -1.38
CA ILE A 77 15.54 6.98 -1.12
C ILE A 77 16.21 6.81 0.24
N GLY A 78 17.19 7.63 0.60
CA GLY A 78 17.87 7.53 1.90
C GLY A 78 16.94 7.76 3.09
N TYR A 79 15.92 8.62 2.92
CA TYR A 79 14.88 8.81 3.91
C TYR A 79 13.98 7.56 4.02
N LEU A 80 13.59 6.97 2.89
CA LEU A 80 12.76 5.76 2.86
C LEU A 80 13.45 4.56 3.49
N GLN A 81 14.74 4.35 3.23
CA GLN A 81 15.52 3.28 3.86
C GLN A 81 15.53 3.42 5.39
N ASN A 82 15.80 4.63 5.89
CA ASN A 82 15.77 4.91 7.33
C ASN A 82 14.36 4.67 7.92
N LEU A 83 13.33 5.20 7.26
CA LEU A 83 11.95 5.02 7.68
C LEU A 83 11.58 3.54 7.76
N TRP A 84 11.93 2.76 6.74
CA TRP A 84 11.61 1.34 6.61
C TRP A 84 12.09 0.54 7.82
N SER A 85 13.36 0.70 8.21
CA SER A 85 13.92 0.06 9.39
C SER A 85 13.25 0.54 10.68
N ARG A 86 12.92 1.84 10.77
CA ARG A 86 12.27 2.43 11.96
C ARG A 86 10.85 1.91 12.19
N ILE A 87 10.12 1.60 11.12
CA ILE A 87 8.73 1.12 11.18
C ILE A 87 8.63 -0.39 10.95
N ALA A 88 9.71 -1.15 11.14
CA ALA A 88 9.66 -2.61 11.13
C ALA A 88 8.53 -3.12 12.05
N GLY A 89 7.72 -4.07 11.56
CA GLY A 89 6.50 -4.51 12.22
C GLY A 89 5.24 -3.70 11.86
N ASN A 90 5.34 -2.63 11.06
CA ASN A 90 4.19 -1.84 10.61
C ASN A 90 4.08 -1.85 9.08
N TYR A 91 2.87 -1.55 8.60
CA TYR A 91 2.59 -1.32 7.18
C TYR A 91 3.18 0.01 6.70
N LEU A 92 3.60 0.03 5.43
CA LEU A 92 3.93 1.26 4.70
C LEU A 92 3.25 1.21 3.34
N LEU A 93 2.41 2.20 3.05
CA LEU A 93 1.64 2.27 1.82
C LEU A 93 2.25 3.31 0.87
N PHE A 94 2.16 3.06 -0.43
CA PHE A 94 2.50 4.00 -1.50
C PHE A 94 1.24 4.35 -2.30
N LEU A 95 0.86 5.63 -2.25
CA LEU A 95 -0.43 6.16 -2.68
C LEU A 95 -0.22 7.30 -3.70
N PRO A 96 -1.23 7.62 -4.54
CA PRO A 96 -1.12 8.77 -5.44
C PRO A 96 -0.96 10.08 -4.65
N ILE A 97 -0.34 11.09 -5.25
CA ILE A 97 -0.14 12.40 -4.61
C ILE A 97 -1.47 13.10 -4.26
N THR A 98 -2.55 12.72 -4.93
CA THR A 98 -3.91 13.20 -4.67
C THR A 98 -4.58 12.51 -3.47
N PHE A 99 -3.85 11.67 -2.75
CA PHE A 99 -4.36 11.01 -1.55
C PHE A 99 -4.79 12.04 -0.50
N ASP A 100 -5.96 11.80 0.07
CA ASP A 100 -6.60 12.66 1.06
C ASP A 100 -7.17 11.78 2.18
N GLU A 101 -6.51 11.84 3.34
CA GLU A 101 -6.88 11.07 4.54
C GLU A 101 -8.26 11.43 5.08
N SER A 102 -8.73 12.66 4.86
CA SER A 102 -10.02 13.13 5.39
C SER A 102 -11.22 12.38 4.81
N LYS A 103 -11.02 11.66 3.70
CA LYS A 103 -12.02 10.82 3.05
C LYS A 103 -12.19 9.46 3.72
N ILE A 104 -11.38 9.14 4.74
CA ILE A 104 -11.39 7.85 5.42
C ILE A 104 -11.66 8.09 6.89
N ASN A 105 -12.84 7.66 7.36
CA ASN A 105 -13.25 7.81 8.74
C ASN A 105 -13.33 6.43 9.42
N VAL A 106 -12.16 5.84 9.68
CA VAL A 106 -11.98 4.54 10.33
C VAL A 106 -10.72 4.60 11.19
N GLU A 107 -10.78 4.12 12.43
CA GLU A 107 -9.62 4.12 13.34
C GLU A 107 -8.78 2.83 13.27
N ASP A 108 -9.40 1.73 12.84
CA ASP A 108 -8.79 0.40 12.68
C ASP A 108 -7.89 0.37 11.43
N GLU A 109 -6.62 0.01 11.59
CA GLU A 109 -5.59 0.13 10.56
C GLU A 109 -5.90 -0.75 9.34
N GLU A 110 -6.24 -2.01 9.55
CA GLU A 110 -6.58 -2.95 8.48
C GLU A 110 -7.80 -2.48 7.70
N LYS A 111 -8.86 -2.04 8.38
CA LYS A 111 -10.04 -1.46 7.72
C LYS A 111 -9.73 -0.14 7.02
N PHE A 112 -8.80 0.66 7.55
CA PHE A 112 -8.33 1.88 6.87
C PHE A 112 -7.70 1.51 5.53
N ILE A 113 -6.83 0.49 5.50
CA ILE A 113 -6.20 -0.04 4.28
C ILE A 113 -7.27 -0.52 3.28
N GLY A 114 -8.29 -1.24 3.74
CA GLY A 114 -9.41 -1.64 2.88
C GLY A 114 -10.17 -0.47 2.27
N ARG A 115 -10.44 0.59 3.05
CA ARG A 115 -11.08 1.81 2.53
C ARG A 115 -10.22 2.52 1.48
N ILE A 116 -8.91 2.58 1.68
CA ILE A 116 -7.98 3.07 0.64
C ILE A 116 -8.15 2.23 -0.62
N LEU A 117 -8.12 0.89 -0.50
CA LEU A 117 -8.23 -0.01 -1.64
C LEU A 117 -9.53 0.20 -2.41
N VAL A 118 -10.67 0.39 -1.73
CA VAL A 118 -11.95 0.69 -2.38
C VAL A 118 -11.92 2.04 -3.12
N LEU A 119 -11.41 3.09 -2.46
CA LEU A 119 -11.36 4.44 -3.03
C LEU A 119 -10.48 4.51 -4.28
N TYR A 120 -9.28 3.94 -4.23
CA TYR A 120 -8.27 4.05 -5.30
C TYR A 120 -8.22 2.83 -6.22
N SER A 121 -8.90 1.74 -5.87
CA SER A 121 -8.95 0.45 -6.58
C SER A 121 -7.62 -0.29 -6.69
N HIS A 122 -6.52 0.34 -6.32
CA HIS A 122 -5.18 -0.20 -6.33
C HIS A 122 -4.40 0.42 -5.17
N LEU A 123 -3.51 -0.36 -4.54
CA LEU A 123 -2.51 0.17 -3.62
C LEU A 123 -1.27 -0.72 -3.62
N ILE A 124 -0.14 -0.14 -3.23
CA ILE A 124 1.12 -0.83 -3.00
C ILE A 124 1.39 -0.75 -1.50
N LEU A 125 1.78 -1.87 -0.90
CA LEU A 125 1.95 -2.00 0.54
C LEU A 125 3.19 -2.84 0.85
N LYS A 126 4.01 -2.35 1.77
CA LYS A 126 5.04 -3.13 2.44
C LYS A 126 4.43 -3.87 3.63
N SER A 127 4.66 -5.18 3.69
CA SER A 127 4.19 -6.04 4.77
C SER A 127 4.85 -5.71 6.11
N PRO A 128 4.22 -6.02 7.26
CA PRO A 128 4.79 -5.77 8.59
C PRO A 128 6.17 -6.42 8.79
N ASP A 129 6.34 -7.65 8.30
CA ASP A 129 7.60 -8.41 8.35
C ASP A 129 8.72 -7.84 7.44
N ALA A 130 8.38 -6.85 6.61
CA ALA A 130 9.28 -6.17 5.69
C ALA A 130 9.85 -7.02 4.55
N TYR A 131 9.38 -8.25 4.39
CA TYR A 131 9.89 -9.16 3.37
C TYR A 131 9.16 -9.08 2.05
N GLU A 132 7.97 -8.48 2.02
CA GLU A 132 7.16 -8.44 0.81
C GLU A 132 6.64 -7.04 0.53
N ILE A 133 6.69 -6.70 -0.75
CA ILE A 133 5.93 -5.58 -1.31
C ILE A 133 4.77 -6.17 -2.08
N LEU A 134 3.58 -5.84 -1.63
CA LEU A 134 2.32 -6.36 -2.11
C LEU A 134 1.62 -5.31 -2.96
N TYR A 135 1.01 -5.77 -4.04
CA TYR A 135 0.10 -5.00 -4.85
C TYR A 135 -1.32 -5.55 -4.69
N PHE A 136 -2.21 -4.68 -4.28
CA PHE A 136 -3.62 -4.96 -4.17
C PHE A 136 -4.35 -4.31 -5.32
N LYS A 137 -5.37 -5.00 -5.82
CA LYS A 137 -6.22 -4.49 -6.88
C LYS A 137 -7.65 -4.97 -6.70
N ILE A 138 -8.60 -4.04 -6.86
CA ILE A 138 -10.02 -4.32 -7.05
C ILE A 138 -10.30 -4.17 -8.55
N LYS A 139 -10.75 -5.25 -9.19
CA LYS A 139 -11.24 -5.16 -10.57
C LYS A 139 -12.58 -4.44 -10.56
N LYS A 140 -12.56 -3.10 -10.68
CA LYS A 140 -13.80 -2.34 -10.89
C LYS A 140 -14.57 -2.94 -12.06
N ASN A 141 -15.71 -3.57 -11.76
CA ASN A 141 -16.67 -3.93 -12.78
C ASN A 141 -17.10 -2.63 -13.45
N LYS A 142 -16.85 -2.50 -14.76
CA LYS A 142 -17.46 -1.46 -15.58
C LYS A 142 -18.97 -1.74 -15.67
N THR A 143 -19.72 -1.38 -14.63
CA THR A 143 -21.18 -1.48 -14.55
C THR A 143 -21.61 -0.46 -13.49
N LEU A 144 -22.31 0.65 -13.71
CA LEU A 144 -22.96 1.29 -14.86
C LEU A 144 -22.82 2.80 -14.66
N ILE A 145 -22.55 3.51 -15.76
CA ILE A 145 -22.87 4.94 -15.86
C ILE A 145 -24.40 4.98 -16.01
N ASN A 146 -25.09 5.61 -15.07
CA ASN A 146 -26.40 6.20 -15.28
C ASN A 146 -26.28 7.70 -15.02
#